data_AF-A0A7J2UZU3-F1
#
_entry.id   AF-A0A7J2UZU3-F1
#
_cell.length_a   1.000
_cell.length_b   1.000
_cell.length_c   1.000
_cell.angle_alpha   90.00
_cell.angle_beta   90.00
_cell.angle_gamma   90.00
#
_symmetry.space_group_name_H-M   'P 1'
#
loop_
_entity.id
_entity.type
_entity.pdbx_description
1 polymer ?
#
loop_
_entity_poly.entity_id
_entity_poly.type
_entity_poly.pdbx_seq_one_letter_code
_entity_poly.pdbx_strand_id
1 'polypeptide(L)'
;YTVGQPDYASEVARLSSYVKELGADASTAVLIIAFEDDGLNIIGHARLDPVLSSVRWFGSETLNRPAAYTPPPTGKATKEVADFLAKVGLTGVFASPRGSPLAEMFEKEYRSRFGRDPSPYAYFTYDAVWLAAMAILFAGGKCYDADAVKNALPIVAEHFIGVTGWKAFDENGDARGSDYTIWQYRIVGGNYTFTPIGVWRYPAGVVELYK
;
A
#
# COMPACT_ATOMS: atom_id res chain seq x y z
N TYR A 1 -3.62 -16.83 16.16
CA TYR A 1 -2.75 -17.96 16.46
C TYR A 1 -3.06 -19.04 15.45
N THR A 2 -2.19 -19.21 14.46
CA THR A 2 -2.34 -20.22 13.41
C THR A 2 -1.31 -21.30 13.73
N VAL A 3 -1.77 -22.52 14.01
CA VAL A 3 -0.89 -23.64 14.37
C VAL A 3 0.08 -23.92 13.22
N GLY A 4 1.38 -23.96 13.51
CA GLY A 4 2.43 -24.26 12.52
C GLY A 4 3.09 -23.04 11.86
N GLN A 5 2.79 -21.82 12.30
CA GLN A 5 3.49 -20.63 11.80
C GLN A 5 4.96 -20.62 12.25
N PRO A 6 5.92 -20.36 11.34
CA PRO A 6 7.32 -20.16 11.71
C PRO A 6 7.47 -19.03 12.71
N ASP A 7 8.37 -19.21 13.68
CA ASP A 7 8.75 -18.17 14.63
C ASP A 7 10.03 -17.47 14.15
N TYR A 8 9.94 -16.18 13.82
CA TYR A 8 11.03 -15.44 13.17
C TYR A 8 12.06 -14.84 14.14
N ALA A 9 12.11 -15.32 15.39
CA ALA A 9 13.00 -14.80 16.42
C ALA A 9 14.48 -14.85 16.00
N SER A 10 14.89 -15.94 15.34
CA SER A 10 16.28 -16.15 14.93
C SER A 10 16.70 -15.21 13.79
N GLU A 11 15.78 -14.96 12.86
CA GLU A 11 15.92 -14.06 11.73
C GLU A 11 15.97 -12.61 12.22
N VAL A 12 15.14 -12.24 13.19
CA VAL A 12 15.14 -10.92 13.84
C VAL A 12 16.44 -10.69 14.63
N ALA A 13 16.94 -11.69 15.35
CA ALA A 13 18.23 -11.60 16.02
C ALA A 13 19.37 -11.38 15.01
N ARG A 14 19.34 -12.06 13.85
CA ARG A 14 20.31 -11.84 12.78
C ARG A 14 20.18 -10.45 12.15
N LEU A 15 18.97 -9.94 11.97
CA LEU A 15 18.73 -8.57 11.51
C LEU A 15 19.35 -7.55 12.47
N SER A 16 19.19 -7.73 13.79
CA SER A 16 19.83 -6.87 14.80
C SER A 16 21.35 -6.84 14.66
N SER A 17 21.98 -7.99 14.45
CA SER A 17 23.42 -8.06 14.19
C SER A 17 23.83 -7.28 12.95
N TYR A 18 23.10 -7.41 11.84
CA TYR A 18 23.39 -6.63 10.63
C TYR A 18 23.24 -5.12 10.84
N VAL A 19 22.21 -4.67 11.57
CA VAL A 19 22.06 -3.24 11.91
C VAL A 19 23.21 -2.74 12.78
N LYS A 20 23.70 -3.55 13.74
CA LYS A 20 24.89 -3.20 14.54
C LYS A 20 26.14 -3.05 13.68
N GLU A 21 26.36 -3.98 12.75
CA GLU A 21 27.51 -3.98 11.85
C GLU A 21 27.51 -2.78 10.90
N LEU A 22 26.33 -2.39 10.40
CA LEU A 22 26.16 -1.20 9.54
C LEU A 22 26.20 0.12 10.32
N GLY A 23 25.94 0.09 11.62
CA GLY A 23 25.83 1.27 12.49
C GLY A 23 24.37 1.60 12.79
N ALA A 24 23.99 1.56 14.06
CA ALA A 24 22.62 1.80 14.53
C ALA A 24 22.31 3.31 14.70
N ASP A 25 22.43 4.07 13.60
CA ASP A 25 22.18 5.51 13.56
C ASP A 25 21.24 5.91 12.41
N ALA A 26 21.13 7.20 12.13
CA ALA A 26 20.21 7.75 11.14
C ALA A 26 20.50 7.32 9.68
N SER A 27 21.68 6.76 9.40
CA SER A 27 22.09 6.27 8.08
C SER A 27 21.61 4.83 7.81
N THR A 28 21.20 4.09 8.84
CA THR A 28 20.69 2.72 8.72
C THR A 28 19.18 2.68 8.99
N ALA A 29 18.47 1.89 8.18
CA ALA A 29 17.06 1.66 8.34
C ALA A 29 16.71 0.20 8.01
N VAL A 30 15.59 -0.27 8.54
CA VAL A 30 15.03 -1.59 8.23
C VAL A 30 13.93 -1.44 7.20
N LEU A 31 13.93 -2.25 6.15
CA LEU A 31 12.79 -2.42 5.24
C LEU A 31 12.11 -3.75 5.53
N ILE A 32 10.84 -3.72 5.93
CA ILE A 32 10.01 -4.91 6.12
C ILE A 32 9.04 -5.11 4.95
N ILE A 33 9.05 -6.31 4.39
CA ILE A 33 8.08 -6.78 3.39
C ILE A 33 7.57 -8.13 3.88
N ALA A 34 6.35 -8.13 4.43
CA ALA A 34 5.74 -9.32 5.01
C ALA A 34 4.21 -9.27 4.93
N PHE A 35 3.57 -10.43 4.96
CA PHE A 35 2.13 -10.54 5.20
C PHE A 35 1.81 -10.38 6.68
N GLU A 36 0.53 -10.17 6.99
CA GLU A 36 0.08 -9.66 8.30
C GLU A 36 0.60 -10.49 9.48
N ASP A 37 0.45 -11.81 9.43
CA ASP A 37 0.81 -12.67 10.57
C ASP A 37 2.33 -12.79 10.75
N ASP A 38 3.07 -12.99 9.65
CA ASP A 38 4.54 -13.04 9.67
C ASP A 38 5.10 -11.68 10.12
N GLY A 39 4.55 -10.58 9.62
CA GLY A 39 4.92 -9.23 10.00
C GLY A 39 4.66 -8.96 11.48
N LEU A 40 3.52 -9.39 12.03
CA LEU A 40 3.25 -9.28 13.47
C LEU A 40 4.20 -10.12 14.33
N ASN A 41 4.59 -11.32 13.87
CA ASN A 41 5.61 -12.13 14.55
C ASN A 41 6.98 -11.42 14.53
N ILE A 42 7.45 -10.99 13.35
CA ILE A 42 8.72 -10.26 13.17
C ILE A 42 8.77 -9.00 14.04
N ILE A 43 7.73 -8.16 13.97
CA ILE A 43 7.64 -6.92 14.75
C ILE A 43 7.53 -7.24 16.25
N GLY A 44 6.84 -8.32 16.61
CA GLY A 44 6.70 -8.81 17.97
C GLY A 44 8.02 -9.14 18.66
N HIS A 45 8.99 -9.65 17.90
CA HIS A 45 10.37 -9.85 18.37
C HIS A 45 11.20 -8.57 18.28
N ALA A 46 11.12 -7.84 17.15
CA ALA A 46 11.94 -6.66 16.91
C ALA A 46 11.72 -5.56 17.95
N ARG A 47 10.48 -5.41 18.47
CA ARG A 47 10.16 -4.42 19.51
C ARG A 47 10.92 -4.65 20.83
N LEU A 48 11.42 -5.85 21.06
CA LEU A 48 12.17 -6.21 22.27
C LEU A 48 13.67 -5.95 22.09
N ASP A 49 14.14 -5.72 20.86
CA ASP A 49 15.54 -5.45 20.57
C ASP A 49 15.81 -3.94 20.58
N PRO A 50 16.75 -3.46 21.43
CA PRO A 50 17.03 -2.04 21.58
C PRO A 50 17.68 -1.41 20.34
N VAL A 51 18.42 -2.19 19.53
CA VAL A 51 19.04 -1.71 18.29
C VAL A 51 18.00 -1.55 17.20
N LEU A 52 17.13 -2.53 17.04
CA LEU A 52 16.04 -2.45 16.06
C LEU A 52 15.03 -1.35 16.42
N SER A 53 14.91 -1.03 17.71
CA SER A 53 14.09 0.07 18.22
C SER A 53 14.73 1.45 18.08
N SER A 54 16.00 1.57 17.66
CA SER A 54 16.71 2.86 17.54
C SER A 54 16.84 3.35 16.10
N VAL A 55 16.49 2.53 15.11
CA VAL A 55 16.58 2.86 13.68
C VAL A 55 15.20 3.08 13.06
N ARG A 56 15.15 3.75 11.91
CA ARG A 56 13.89 3.94 11.17
C ARG A 56 13.46 2.64 10.50
N TRP A 57 12.15 2.48 10.37
CA TRP A 57 11.57 1.37 9.62
C TRP A 57 10.78 1.85 8.42
N PHE A 58 10.93 1.12 7.32
CA PHE A 58 10.16 1.28 6.10
C PHE A 58 9.36 0.01 5.82
N GLY A 59 8.19 0.16 5.22
CA GLY A 59 7.29 -0.95 4.90
C GLY A 59 6.69 -0.85 3.51
N SER A 60 6.30 -2.00 2.97
CA SER A 60 5.44 -2.07 1.79
C SER A 60 3.97 -1.77 2.14
N GLU A 61 3.14 -1.71 1.11
CA GLU A 61 1.68 -1.59 1.21
C GLU A 61 1.02 -2.59 2.17
N THR A 62 1.60 -3.77 2.35
CA THR A 62 1.04 -4.84 3.17
C THR A 62 1.02 -4.47 4.66
N LEU A 63 1.83 -3.50 5.08
CA LEU A 63 1.88 -3.00 6.45
C LEU A 63 0.80 -1.95 6.73
N ASN A 64 0.22 -1.29 5.72
CA ASN A 64 -0.87 -0.33 5.91
C ASN A 64 -2.23 -1.03 6.06
N ARG A 65 -2.38 -1.74 7.18
CA ARG A 65 -3.57 -2.55 7.50
C ARG A 65 -4.01 -2.23 8.92
N PRO A 66 -4.96 -1.29 9.12
CA PRO A 66 -5.49 -0.98 10.44
C PRO A 66 -5.98 -2.23 11.20
N ALA A 67 -6.68 -3.13 10.52
CA ALA A 67 -7.17 -4.39 11.10
C ALA A 67 -6.06 -5.31 11.66
N ALA A 68 -4.84 -5.21 11.14
CA ALA A 68 -3.71 -6.00 11.62
C ALA A 68 -2.88 -5.23 12.65
N TYR A 69 -2.51 -4.00 12.34
CA TYR A 69 -1.42 -3.29 13.02
C TYR A 69 -1.87 -2.16 13.97
N THR A 70 -3.17 -1.93 14.14
CA THR A 70 -3.67 -1.04 15.21
C THR A 70 -4.15 -1.85 16.42
N PRO A 71 -4.18 -1.26 17.63
CA PRO A 71 -4.75 -1.94 18.78
C PRO A 71 -6.27 -2.18 18.67
N PRO A 72 -6.83 -3.10 19.47
CA PRO A 72 -8.28 -3.25 19.59
C PRO A 72 -8.97 -1.93 19.98
N PRO A 73 -10.20 -1.66 19.50
CA PRO A 73 -11.06 -2.58 18.73
C PRO A 73 -10.82 -2.56 17.21
N THR A 74 -9.98 -1.67 16.70
CA THR A 74 -9.79 -1.48 15.24
C THR A 74 -8.92 -2.56 14.62
N GLY A 75 -7.93 -3.06 15.35
CA GLY A 75 -7.07 -4.15 14.88
C GLY A 75 -6.71 -5.15 15.97
N LYS A 76 -5.76 -6.02 15.64
CA LYS A 76 -5.33 -7.14 16.50
C LYS A 76 -3.93 -6.97 17.10
N ALA A 77 -3.22 -5.88 16.82
CA ALA A 77 -1.89 -5.65 17.38
C ALA A 77 -1.97 -5.34 18.89
N THR A 78 -0.96 -5.73 19.66
CA THR A 78 -0.86 -5.27 21.04
C THR A 78 -0.46 -3.79 21.09
N LYS A 79 -0.69 -3.13 22.23
CA LYS A 79 -0.29 -1.72 22.38
C LYS A 79 1.23 -1.56 22.21
N GLU A 80 2.03 -2.50 22.69
CA GLU A 80 3.49 -2.46 22.60
C GLU A 80 3.98 -2.58 21.15
N VAL A 81 3.31 -3.38 20.32
CA VAL A 81 3.58 -3.44 18.88
C VAL A 81 3.24 -2.09 18.23
N ALA A 82 2.06 -1.54 18.53
CA ALA A 82 1.64 -0.25 17.97
C ALA A 82 2.56 0.91 18.39
N ASP A 83 2.96 0.95 19.67
CA ASP A 83 3.91 1.93 20.21
C ASP A 83 5.27 1.81 19.52
N PHE A 84 5.76 0.58 19.30
CA PHE A 84 6.99 0.35 18.56
C PHE A 84 6.91 0.90 17.14
N LEU A 85 5.84 0.59 16.39
CA LEU A 85 5.65 1.07 15.01
C LEU A 85 5.63 2.60 14.92
N ALA A 86 4.99 3.25 15.90
CA ALA A 86 5.01 4.71 16.01
C ALA A 86 6.42 5.23 16.35
N LYS A 87 7.10 4.60 17.31
CA LYS A 87 8.45 4.98 17.76
C LYS A 87 9.49 4.91 16.64
N VAL A 88 9.49 3.84 15.85
CA VAL A 88 10.44 3.66 14.74
C VAL A 88 10.05 4.46 13.49
N GLY A 89 8.92 5.19 13.56
CA GLY A 89 8.40 6.00 12.46
C GLY A 89 8.13 5.17 11.22
N LEU A 90 7.48 4.00 11.37
CA LEU A 90 7.21 3.10 10.25
C LEU A 90 6.57 3.90 9.10
N THR A 91 7.31 3.98 8.00
CA THR A 91 6.91 4.76 6.82
C THR A 91 6.80 3.81 5.63
N GLY A 92 5.73 3.90 4.86
CA GLY A 92 5.60 3.05 3.68
C GLY A 92 4.94 3.77 2.54
N VAL A 93 4.82 3.04 1.45
CA VAL A 93 4.20 3.52 0.22
C VAL A 93 3.05 2.60 -0.16
N PHE A 94 2.02 3.18 -0.78
CA PHE A 94 0.88 2.46 -1.31
C PHE A 94 0.49 3.11 -2.64
N ALA A 95 0.32 2.32 -3.71
CA ALA A 95 -0.21 2.85 -4.97
C ALA A 95 -1.61 3.39 -4.70
N SER A 96 -1.79 4.70 -4.69
CA SER A 96 -3.03 5.30 -4.20
C SER A 96 -3.57 6.34 -5.16
N PRO A 97 -4.84 6.22 -5.55
CA PRO A 97 -5.50 7.19 -6.42
C PRO A 97 -5.94 8.48 -5.69
N ARG A 98 -5.64 8.59 -4.39
CA ARG A 98 -6.22 9.62 -3.51
C ARG A 98 -5.83 11.02 -3.95
N GLY A 99 -6.81 11.94 -3.84
CA GLY A 99 -6.63 13.37 -4.12
C GLY A 99 -6.93 13.79 -5.55
N SER A 100 -7.38 12.88 -6.43
CA SER A 100 -7.95 13.26 -7.73
C SER A 100 -9.47 13.52 -7.61
N PRO A 101 -10.05 14.43 -8.41
CA PRO A 101 -11.50 14.64 -8.44
C PRO A 101 -12.29 13.35 -8.73
N LEU A 102 -11.76 12.47 -9.58
CA LEU A 102 -12.39 11.17 -9.88
C LEU A 102 -12.39 10.24 -8.68
N ALA A 103 -11.31 10.22 -7.88
CA ALA A 103 -11.26 9.45 -6.64
C ALA A 103 -12.26 9.97 -5.60
N GLU A 104 -12.35 11.27 -5.42
CA GLU A 104 -13.32 11.88 -4.50
C GLU A 104 -14.78 11.57 -4.89
N MET A 105 -15.08 11.67 -6.19
CA MET A 105 -16.39 11.29 -6.73
C MET A 105 -16.69 9.80 -6.51
N PHE A 106 -15.74 8.92 -6.87
CA PHE A 106 -15.88 7.48 -6.68
C PHE A 106 -16.15 7.13 -5.21
N GLU A 107 -15.38 7.69 -4.28
CA GLU A 107 -15.56 7.44 -2.85
C GLU A 107 -16.93 7.90 -2.34
N LYS A 108 -17.38 9.09 -2.77
CA LYS A 108 -18.71 9.61 -2.40
C LYS A 108 -19.81 8.67 -2.89
N GLU A 109 -19.75 8.24 -4.14
CA GLU A 109 -20.72 7.30 -4.73
C GLU A 109 -20.66 5.93 -4.06
N TYR A 110 -19.46 5.43 -3.79
CA TYR A 110 -19.25 4.16 -3.11
C TYR A 110 -19.88 4.17 -1.71
N ARG A 111 -19.60 5.20 -0.91
CA ARG A 111 -20.22 5.38 0.41
C ARG A 111 -21.73 5.48 0.32
N SER A 112 -22.27 6.24 -0.63
CA SER A 112 -23.71 6.37 -0.82
C SER A 112 -24.39 5.04 -1.14
N ARG A 113 -23.71 4.13 -1.85
CA ARG A 113 -24.25 2.83 -2.25
C ARG A 113 -24.07 1.74 -1.19
N PHE A 114 -22.93 1.73 -0.49
CA PHE A 114 -22.52 0.62 0.36
C PHE A 114 -22.43 0.96 1.85
N GLY A 115 -22.59 2.23 2.23
CA GLY A 115 -22.56 2.67 3.63
C GLY A 115 -21.18 2.55 4.29
N ARG A 116 -20.11 2.38 3.51
CA ARG A 116 -18.72 2.23 3.98
C ARG A 116 -17.72 2.78 2.97
N ASP A 117 -16.50 3.02 3.42
CA ASP A 117 -15.40 3.40 2.53
C ASP A 117 -14.97 2.24 1.62
N PRO A 118 -14.52 2.53 0.38
CA PRO A 118 -13.97 1.52 -0.52
C PRO A 118 -12.67 0.91 0.04
N SER A 119 -12.47 -0.38 -0.23
CA SER A 119 -11.15 -0.98 -0.03
C SER A 119 -10.16 -0.37 -1.03
N PRO A 120 -8.85 -0.37 -0.74
CA PRO A 120 -7.86 0.14 -1.67
C PRO A 120 -7.90 -0.53 -3.06
N TYR A 121 -8.29 -1.81 -3.13
CA TYR A 121 -8.41 -2.54 -4.39
C TYR A 121 -9.67 -2.18 -5.19
N ALA A 122 -10.70 -1.64 -4.55
CA ALA A 122 -11.97 -1.31 -5.24
C ALA A 122 -11.76 -0.28 -6.36
N TYR A 123 -10.85 0.67 -6.17
CA TYR A 123 -10.50 1.68 -7.17
C TYR A 123 -9.90 1.04 -8.44
N PHE A 124 -8.94 0.12 -8.26
CA PHE A 124 -8.29 -0.59 -9.36
C PHE A 124 -9.25 -1.52 -10.08
N THR A 125 -10.10 -2.24 -9.35
CA THR A 125 -11.15 -3.08 -9.94
C THR A 125 -12.14 -2.23 -10.75
N TYR A 126 -12.52 -1.06 -10.25
CA TYR A 126 -13.43 -0.16 -10.96
C TYR A 126 -12.87 0.25 -12.33
N ASP A 127 -11.61 0.68 -12.38
CA ASP A 127 -10.95 1.04 -13.63
C ASP A 127 -10.78 -0.15 -14.57
N ALA A 128 -10.39 -1.32 -14.04
CA ALA A 128 -10.23 -2.53 -14.84
C ALA A 128 -11.53 -2.95 -15.54
N VAL A 129 -12.66 -2.86 -14.84
CA VAL A 129 -13.98 -3.15 -15.43
C VAL A 129 -14.36 -2.14 -16.50
N TRP A 130 -14.08 -0.85 -16.29
CA TRP A 130 -14.30 0.17 -17.31
C TRP A 130 -13.44 -0.04 -18.55
N LEU A 131 -12.16 -0.38 -18.40
CA LEU A 131 -11.28 -0.69 -19.52
C LEU A 131 -11.79 -1.90 -20.32
N ALA A 132 -12.21 -2.96 -19.63
CA ALA A 132 -12.78 -4.13 -20.29
C ALA A 132 -14.05 -3.77 -21.08
N ALA A 133 -14.97 -3.02 -20.47
CA ALA A 133 -16.20 -2.58 -21.13
C ALA A 133 -15.90 -1.69 -22.35
N MET A 134 -14.98 -0.73 -22.20
CA MET A 134 -14.58 0.18 -23.28
C MET A 134 -13.87 -0.55 -24.42
N ALA A 135 -13.02 -1.54 -24.13
CA ALA A 135 -12.39 -2.36 -25.14
C ALA A 135 -13.41 -3.18 -25.95
N ILE A 136 -14.41 -3.75 -25.27
CA ILE A 136 -15.53 -4.47 -25.93
C ILE A 136 -16.31 -3.53 -26.85
N LEU A 137 -16.65 -2.33 -26.37
CA LEU A 137 -17.34 -1.33 -27.19
C LEU A 137 -16.50 -0.87 -28.38
N PHE A 138 -15.20 -0.64 -28.16
CA PHE A 138 -14.26 -0.23 -29.21
C PHE A 138 -14.10 -1.30 -30.30
N ALA A 139 -14.14 -2.60 -29.93
CA ALA A 139 -14.12 -3.69 -30.89
C ALA A 139 -15.37 -3.74 -31.81
N GLY A 140 -16.44 -3.03 -31.45
CA GLY A 140 -17.62 -2.83 -32.29
C GLY A 140 -18.26 -4.15 -32.74
N GLY A 141 -18.40 -4.35 -34.05
CA GLY A 141 -18.95 -5.59 -34.61
C GLY A 141 -18.15 -6.87 -34.29
N LYS A 142 -16.95 -6.74 -33.71
CA LYS A 142 -16.11 -7.85 -33.22
C LYS A 142 -16.10 -7.96 -31.69
N CYS A 143 -17.09 -7.42 -31.00
CA CYS A 143 -17.16 -7.42 -29.53
C CYS A 143 -17.19 -8.83 -28.88
N TYR A 144 -17.50 -9.87 -29.65
CA TYR A 144 -17.47 -11.28 -29.19
C TYR A 144 -16.17 -12.02 -29.59
N ASP A 145 -15.25 -11.36 -30.28
CA ASP A 145 -13.94 -11.91 -30.66
C ASP A 145 -12.91 -11.53 -29.60
N ALA A 146 -12.36 -12.54 -28.92
CA ALA A 146 -11.40 -12.35 -27.83
C ALA A 146 -10.11 -11.64 -28.29
N ASP A 147 -9.61 -11.94 -29.48
CA ASP A 147 -8.40 -11.31 -30.02
C ASP A 147 -8.68 -9.86 -30.41
N ALA A 148 -9.86 -9.58 -30.96
CA ALA A 148 -10.27 -8.21 -31.25
C ALA A 148 -10.35 -7.35 -29.98
N VAL A 149 -10.95 -7.87 -28.90
CA VAL A 149 -11.04 -7.16 -27.62
C VAL A 149 -9.66 -7.00 -26.96
N LYS A 150 -8.83 -8.05 -26.97
CA LYS A 150 -7.45 -7.99 -26.46
C LYS A 150 -6.63 -6.93 -27.18
N ASN A 151 -6.73 -6.83 -28.51
CA ASN A 151 -6.01 -5.84 -29.30
C ASN A 151 -6.57 -4.42 -29.14
N ALA A 152 -7.86 -4.28 -28.81
CA ALA A 152 -8.47 -2.99 -28.50
C ALA A 152 -8.01 -2.43 -27.14
N LEU A 153 -7.75 -3.31 -26.17
CA LEU A 153 -7.43 -2.92 -24.79
C LEU A 153 -6.28 -1.89 -24.66
N PRO A 154 -5.08 -2.09 -25.25
CA PRO A 154 -3.99 -1.10 -25.13
C PRO A 154 -4.35 0.25 -25.77
N ILE A 155 -5.12 0.26 -26.87
CA ILE A 155 -5.56 1.49 -27.55
C ILE A 155 -6.48 2.30 -26.64
N VAL A 156 -7.47 1.62 -26.05
CA VAL A 156 -8.40 2.22 -25.09
C VAL A 156 -7.66 2.72 -23.85
N ALA A 157 -6.76 1.89 -23.31
CA ALA A 157 -6.02 2.19 -22.10
C ALA A 157 -5.15 3.46 -22.24
N GLU A 158 -4.53 3.68 -23.41
CA GLU A 158 -3.74 4.89 -23.70
C GLU A 158 -4.60 6.18 -23.64
N HIS A 159 -5.90 6.08 -23.92
CA HIS A 159 -6.83 7.22 -23.97
C HIS A 159 -7.77 7.29 -22.75
N PHE A 160 -7.56 6.44 -21.75
CA PHE A 160 -8.44 6.34 -20.59
C PHE A 160 -7.76 6.86 -19.32
N ILE A 161 -8.41 7.84 -18.67
CA ILE A 161 -8.05 8.32 -17.33
C ILE A 161 -9.15 7.83 -16.39
N GLY A 162 -8.79 6.84 -15.57
CA GLY A 162 -9.67 6.26 -14.56
C GLY A 162 -9.55 6.95 -13.21
N VAL A 163 -10.22 6.37 -12.23
CA VAL A 163 -10.14 6.75 -10.82
C VAL A 163 -8.69 6.66 -10.32
N THR A 164 -7.93 5.68 -10.80
CA THR A 164 -6.51 5.44 -10.50
C THR A 164 -5.54 6.07 -11.49
N GLY A 165 -5.98 7.14 -12.17
CA GLY A 165 -5.16 7.91 -13.09
C GLY A 165 -5.07 7.29 -14.48
N TRP A 166 -3.98 7.58 -15.19
CA TRP A 166 -3.78 7.14 -16.56
C TRP A 166 -3.56 5.63 -16.64
N LYS A 167 -4.29 4.96 -17.53
CA LYS A 167 -4.28 3.49 -17.64
C LYS A 167 -3.41 2.94 -18.75
N ALA A 168 -2.61 3.76 -19.43
CA ALA A 168 -1.68 3.30 -20.45
C ALA A 168 -0.84 2.12 -19.98
N PHE A 169 -0.50 1.24 -20.92
CA PHE A 169 0.35 0.09 -20.66
C PHE A 169 1.80 0.35 -21.07
N ASP A 170 2.73 -0.35 -20.43
CA ASP A 170 4.11 -0.44 -20.88
C ASP A 170 4.27 -1.49 -22.01
N GLU A 171 5.50 -1.71 -22.45
CA GLU A 171 5.81 -2.69 -23.50
C GLU A 171 5.51 -4.14 -23.12
N ASN A 172 5.37 -4.44 -21.82
CA ASN A 172 5.05 -5.76 -21.29
C ASN A 172 3.54 -5.97 -21.14
N GLY A 173 2.73 -4.92 -21.32
CA GLY A 173 1.29 -4.95 -21.11
C GLY A 173 0.87 -4.66 -19.67
N ASP A 174 1.78 -4.19 -18.82
CA ASP A 174 1.50 -3.78 -17.44
C ASP A 174 1.08 -2.32 -17.38
N ALA A 175 0.35 -1.91 -16.33
CA ALA A 175 0.04 -0.50 -16.14
C ALA A 175 1.33 0.34 -16.02
N ARG A 176 1.50 1.34 -16.88
CA ARG A 176 2.75 2.10 -17.04
C ARG A 176 3.19 2.85 -15.79
N GLY A 177 2.24 3.19 -14.91
CA GLY A 177 2.55 3.79 -13.62
C GLY A 177 1.32 4.19 -12.81
N SER A 178 1.58 4.58 -11.57
CA SER A 178 0.61 5.14 -10.64
C SER A 178 1.33 6.08 -9.69
N ASP A 179 0.59 7.04 -9.14
CA ASP A 179 1.03 7.77 -7.96
C ASP A 179 1.08 6.83 -6.74
N TYR A 180 2.02 7.08 -5.84
CA TYR A 180 2.18 6.34 -4.59
C TYR A 180 2.02 7.30 -3.42
N THR A 181 1.01 7.08 -2.58
CA THR A 181 0.90 7.79 -1.30
C THR A 181 1.98 7.27 -0.35
N ILE A 182 2.72 8.20 0.23
CA ILE A 182 3.65 7.95 1.32
C ILE A 182 2.87 8.15 2.61
N TRP A 183 2.87 7.12 3.46
CA TRP A 183 2.18 7.14 4.74
C TRP A 183 3.16 6.87 5.86
N GLN A 184 2.84 7.34 7.07
CA GLN A 184 3.59 7.05 8.28
C GLN A 184 2.64 6.61 9.41
N TYR A 185 3.05 5.59 10.14
CA TYR A 185 2.36 5.14 11.34
C TYR A 185 2.56 6.18 12.46
N ARG A 186 1.47 6.75 12.97
CA ARG A 186 1.48 7.85 13.94
C ARG A 186 0.42 7.66 15.00
N ILE A 187 0.63 8.35 16.13
CA ILE A 187 -0.40 8.56 17.15
C ILE A 187 -0.95 9.97 16.96
N VAL A 188 -2.21 10.10 16.57
CA VAL A 188 -2.88 11.39 16.32
C VAL A 188 -4.13 11.46 17.19
N GLY A 189 -4.17 12.44 18.11
CA GLY A 189 -5.30 12.59 19.04
C GLY A 189 -5.54 11.35 19.90
N GLY A 190 -4.48 10.60 20.26
CA GLY A 190 -4.56 9.36 21.02
C GLY A 190 -4.89 8.10 20.20
N ASN A 191 -5.12 8.24 18.89
CA ASN A 191 -5.43 7.11 18.00
C ASN A 191 -4.22 6.73 17.13
N TYR A 192 -3.98 5.43 17.00
CA TYR A 192 -2.96 4.90 16.07
C TYR A 192 -3.51 4.90 14.65
N THR A 193 -2.78 5.50 13.73
CA THR A 193 -3.24 5.70 12.35
C THR A 193 -2.10 5.69 11.35
N PHE A 194 -2.41 5.28 10.13
CA PHE A 194 -1.54 5.42 8.96
C PHE A 194 -1.82 6.76 8.30
N THR A 195 -1.05 7.77 8.69
CA THR A 195 -1.26 9.14 8.22
C THR A 195 -0.56 9.34 6.89
N PRO A 196 -1.25 9.79 5.83
CA PRO A 196 -0.58 10.26 4.61
C PRO A 196 0.35 11.43 4.94
N ILE A 197 1.61 11.34 4.52
CA ILE A 197 2.64 12.37 4.74
C ILE A 197 3.21 12.91 3.43
N GLY A 198 2.80 12.35 2.30
CA GLY A 198 3.22 12.80 0.99
C GLY A 198 2.80 11.86 -0.11
N VAL A 199 3.33 12.11 -1.29
CA VAL A 199 3.06 11.34 -2.50
C VAL A 199 4.28 11.37 -3.41
N TRP A 200 4.58 10.23 -4.03
CA TRP A 200 5.46 10.15 -5.18
C TRP A 200 4.61 10.19 -6.46
N ARG A 201 4.94 11.10 -7.37
CA ARG A 201 4.16 11.40 -8.58
C ARG A 201 4.73 10.71 -9.81
N TYR A 202 3.90 9.94 -10.50
CA TYR A 202 4.19 9.42 -11.82
C TYR A 202 3.62 10.35 -12.90
N PRO A 203 4.31 10.58 -14.04
CA PRO A 203 5.67 10.13 -14.39
C PRO A 203 6.78 11.10 -13.94
N ALA A 204 6.42 12.19 -13.26
CA ALA A 204 7.35 13.26 -12.90
C ALA A 204 8.54 12.80 -12.03
N GLY A 205 8.39 11.70 -11.29
CA GLY A 205 9.45 11.14 -10.45
C GLY A 205 9.73 11.98 -9.21
N VAL A 206 8.79 12.83 -8.80
CA VAL A 206 8.95 13.77 -7.69
C VAL A 206 8.24 13.30 -6.43
N VAL A 207 8.83 13.58 -5.27
CA VAL A 207 8.21 13.39 -3.96
C VAL A 207 7.69 14.73 -3.46
N GLU A 208 6.40 14.77 -3.14
CA GLU A 208 5.72 15.91 -2.53
C GLU A 208 5.33 15.52 -1.10
N LEU A 209 5.95 16.12 -0.09
CA LEU A 209 5.55 15.91 1.31
C LEU A 209 4.47 16.90 1.72
N TYR A 210 3.46 16.41 2.43
CA TYR A 210 2.39 17.22 2.99
C TYR A 210 2.93 18.00 4.19
N LYS A 211 2.48 19.25 4.32
CA LYS A 211 2.82 20.14 5.44
C LYS A 211 1.97 19.85 6.66
#